data_AF-A0A1Y6M3F0-F1
#
_entry.id   AF-A0A1Y6M3F0-F1
#
_cell.length_a   1.000
_cell.length_b   1.000
_cell.length_c   1.000
_cell.angle_alpha   90.00
_cell.angle_beta   90.00
_cell.angle_gamma   90.00
#
_symmetry.space_group_name_H-M   'P 1'
#
loop_
_entity.id
_entity.type
_entity.pdbx_description
1 polymer ?
#
loop_
_entity_poly.entity_id
_entity_poly.type
_entity_poly.pdbx_seq_one_letter_code
_entity_poly.pdbx_strand_id
1 'polypeptide(L)' 'MWLGALITSLLFAAVHMQYQNLLTLAEMFLVGLITSAARIRSGGLLLPVLLHMEATALGLLLG' A
#
# COMPACT_ATOMS: atom_id res chain seq x y z
N MET A 1 6.39 -1.41 15.79
CA MET A 1 6.44 -0.75 14.45
C MET A 1 5.95 -1.69 13.36
N TRP A 2 6.55 -2.87 13.18
CA TRP A 2 6.15 -3.84 12.14
C TRP A 2 4.74 -4.44 12.28
N LEU A 3 4.27 -4.71 13.51
CA LEU A 3 2.87 -5.11 13.73
C LEU A 3 1.88 -4.03 13.28
N GLY A 4 2.21 -2.75 13.53
CA GLY A 4 1.42 -1.62 13.05
C GLY A 4 1.39 -1.55 11.52
N ALA A 5 2.52 -1.82 10.86
CA ALA A 5 2.58 -1.92 9.40
C ALA A 5 1.67 -3.04 8.86
N LEU A 6 1.68 -4.22 9.47
CA LEU A 6 0.78 -5.32 9.09
C LEU A 6 -0.70 -4.94 9.23
N ILE A 7 -1.09 -4.40 10.39
CA ILE A 7 -2.48 -4.02 10.67
C ILE A 7 -2.95 -2.91 9.72
N THR A 8 -2.14 -1.86 9.54
CA THR A 8 -2.51 -0.75 8.65
C THR A 8 -2.58 -1.16 7.19
N SER A 9 -1.73 -2.10 6.75
CA SER A 9 -1.79 -2.66 5.40
C SER A 9 -3.03 -3.53 5.18
N LEU A 10 -3.44 -4.32 6.19
CA LEU A 10 -4.70 -5.06 6.16
C LEU A 10 -5.91 -4.11 6.10
N LEU A 11 -5.92 -3.06 6.91
CA LEU A 11 -6.98 -2.05 6.88
C LEU A 11 -7.02 -1.32 5.53
N PHE A 12 -5.88 -1.01 4.94
CA PHE A 12 -5.79 -0.42 3.61
C PHE A 12 -6.43 -1.32 2.55
N ALA A 13 -6.08 -2.61 2.53
CA ALA A 13 -6.71 -3.57 1.62
C ALA A 13 -8.22 -3.73 1.88
N ALA A 14 -8.64 -3.73 3.15
CA ALA A 14 -10.05 -3.87 3.54
C ALA A 14 -10.92 -2.67 3.07
N VAL A 15 -10.38 -1.45 3.12
CA VAL A 15 -11.07 -0.27 2.55
C VAL A 15 -11.21 -0.39 1.03
N HIS A 16 -10.35 -1.18 0.37
CA HIS A 16 -10.39 -1.39 -1.08
C HIS A 16 -11.25 -2.57 -1.53
N MET A 17 -12.11 -3.11 -0.66
CA MET A 17 -13.04 -4.22 -0.98
C MET A 17 -14.06 -3.91 -2.08
N GLN A 18 -14.12 -2.68 -2.61
CA GLN A 18 -14.82 -2.44 -3.88
C GLN A 18 -14.24 -3.26 -5.04
N TYR A 19 -12.95 -3.62 -4.99
CA TYR A 19 -12.33 -4.56 -5.92
C TYR A 19 -12.63 -5.98 -5.49
N GLN A 20 -13.39 -6.72 -6.31
CA GLN A 20 -13.78 -8.11 -6.03
C GLN A 20 -12.67 -9.12 -6.35
N ASN A 21 -11.64 -8.71 -7.09
CA ASN A 21 -10.52 -9.56 -7.45
C ASN A 21 -9.55 -9.71 -6.27
N LEU A 22 -9.37 -10.93 -5.78
CA LEU A 22 -8.49 -11.26 -4.65
C LEU A 22 -7.01 -10.89 -4.93
N LEU A 23 -6.56 -10.96 -6.19
CA LEU A 23 -5.21 -10.56 -6.56
C LEU A 23 -5.03 -9.05 -6.43
N THR A 24 -6.03 -8.25 -6.84
CA THR A 24 -6.01 -6.80 -6.65
C THR A 24 -6.00 -6.43 -5.16
N LEU A 25 -6.76 -7.14 -4.32
CA LEU A 25 -6.70 -6.92 -2.87
C LEU A 25 -5.34 -7.31 -2.27
N ALA A 26 -4.70 -8.37 -2.79
CA ALA A 26 -3.36 -8.75 -2.39
C ALA A 26 -2.32 -7.69 -2.81
N GLU A 27 -2.45 -7.11 -4.01
CA GLU A 27 -1.63 -5.97 -4.46
C GLU A 27 -1.80 -4.76 -3.55
N MET A 28 -3.05 -4.40 -3.19
CA MET A 28 -3.31 -3.30 -2.24
C MET A 28 -2.64 -3.56 -0.88
N PHE A 29 -2.73 -4.79 -0.36
CA PHE A 29 -2.03 -5.16 0.87
C PHE A 29 -0.51 -4.99 0.75
N LEU A 30 0.09 -5.42 -0.36
CA LEU A 30 1.53 -5.26 -0.62
C LEU A 30 1.94 -3.79 -0.73
N VAL A 31 1.16 -2.95 -1.41
CA VAL A 31 1.38 -1.49 -1.47
C VAL A 31 1.34 -0.87 -0.07
N GLY A 32 0.39 -1.28 0.77
CA GLY A 32 0.32 -0.88 2.18
C GLY A 32 1.60 -1.26 2.96
N LEU A 33 2.13 -2.47 2.74
CA LEU A 33 3.35 -2.93 3.40
C LEU A 33 4.58 -2.14 2.94
N ILE A 34 4.71 -1.90 1.64
CA ILE A 34 5.84 -1.17 1.05
C ILE A 34 5.86 0.27 1.56
N THR A 35 4.73 0.96 1.54
CA THR A 35 4.64 2.34 2.04
C THR A 35 4.85 2.44 3.55
N SER A 36 4.35 1.46 4.33
CA SER A 36 4.63 1.37 5.77
C SER A 36 6.12 1.14 6.06
N ALA A 37 6.77 0.24 5.32
CA ALA A 37 8.21 -0.02 5.45
C ALA A 37 9.03 1.21 5.05
N ALA A 38 8.63 1.91 3.98
CA ALA A 38 9.23 3.16 3.55
C ALA A 38 9.13 4.24 4.64
N ARG A 39 7.98 4.37 5.31
CA ARG A 39 7.83 5.26 6.48
C ARG A 39 8.77 4.89 7.61
N ILE A 40 8.82 3.60 7.98
CA ILE A 40 9.67 3.12 9.08
C ILE A 40 11.15 3.40 8.80
N ARG A 41 11.62 3.18 7.56
CA ARG A 41 13.02 3.40 7.17
C ARG A 41 13.39 4.87 6.98
N SER A 42 12.50 5.67 6.41
CA SER A 42 12.79 7.08 6.10
C SER A 42 12.45 8.05 7.24
N GLY A 43 11.58 7.66 8.18
CA GLY A 43 11.07 8.52 9.25
C GLY A 43 10.06 9.58 8.78
N GLY A 44 10.13 10.02 7.52
CA GLY A 44 9.27 11.03 6.91
C GLY A 44 8.11 10.48 6.07
N LEU A 45 7.31 11.40 5.53
CA LEU A 45 6.14 11.08 4.69
C LEU A 45 6.40 11.18 3.19
N LEU A 46 7.46 11.86 2.76
CA LEU A 46 7.72 12.09 1.34
C LEU A 46 7.90 10.77 0.56
N LEU A 47 8.77 9.88 1.05
CA LEU A 47 9.03 8.60 0.40
C LEU A 47 7.76 7.73 0.25
N PRO A 48 6.97 7.46 1.31
CA PRO A 48 5.75 6.65 1.15
C PRO A 48 4.70 7.32 0.26
N VAL A 49 4.61 8.65 0.23
CA VAL A 49 3.69 9.36 -0.68
C VAL A 49 4.12 9.18 -2.14
N LEU A 50 5.40 9.33 -2.45
CA LEU A 50 5.92 9.13 -3.81
C LEU A 50 5.70 7.69 -4.30
N LEU A 51 5.94 6.70 -3.44
CA LEU A 51 5.68 5.29 -3.75
C LEU A 51 4.18 5.01 -3.97
N HIS A 52 3.31 5.67 -3.20
CA HIS A 52 1.86 5.54 -3.42
C HIS A 52 1.41 6.16 -4.75
N MET A 53 1.96 7.33 -5.11
CA MET A 53 1.70 7.95 -6.42
C MET A 53 2.18 7.07 -7.57
N GLU A 54 3.36 6.46 -7.44
CA GLU A 54 3.91 5.55 -8.43
C GLU A 54 3.06 4.27 -8.58
N ALA A 55 2.67 3.63 -7.47
CA ALA A 55 1.76 2.50 -7.50
C ALA A 55 0.40 2.84 -8.15
N THR A 56 -0.11 4.05 -7.92
CA THR A 56 -1.34 4.54 -8.57
C THR A 56 -1.16 4.70 -10.08
N ALA A 57 -0.03 5.27 -10.51
CA ALA A 57 0.28 5.41 -11.92
C ALA A 57 0.43 4.05 -12.62
N LEU A 58 1.13 3.10 -12.00
CA LEU A 58 1.26 1.74 -12.52
C LEU A 58 -0.09 1.03 -12.60
N GLY A 59 -0.92 1.13 -11.56
CA GLY A 59 -2.26 0.55 -11.56
C GLY A 59 -3.16 1.11 -12.66
N LEU A 60 -3.05 2.41 -12.98
CA LEU A 60 -3.80 3.03 -14.08
C LEU A 60 -3.27 2.63 -15.47
N LEU A 61 -1.95 2.40 -15.59
CA LEU A 61 -1.30 2.12 -16.88
C LEU A 61 -1.29 0.63 -17.24
N LEU A 62 -1.28 -0.26 -16.25
CA LEU A 62 -1.04 -1.70 -16.43
C LEU A 62 -2.18 -2.59 -15.93
N GLY A 63 -3.13 -2.04 -15.15
CA GLY A 63 -4.29 -2.75 -14.59
C GLY A 63 -5.54 -2.66 -15.45
#